data_AF-A0A9E7DD06-F1
#
_entry.id   AF-A0A9E7DD06-F1
#
_cell.length_a   1.000
_cell.length_b   1.000
_cell.length_c   1.000
_cell.angle_alpha   90.00
_cell.angle_beta   90.00
_cell.angle_gamma   90.00
#
_symmetry.space_group_name_H-M   'P 1'
#
loop_
_entity.id
_entity.type
_entity.pdbx_description
1 polymer ?
#
loop_
_entity_poly.entity_id
_entity_poly.type
_entity_poly.pdbx_seq_one_letter_code
_entity_poly.pdbx_strand_id
1 'polypeptide(L)'
;MVAVLLEGLVVSCRRMLSVEDRAAIMVGLEAGLSQVRIARSIGRNPSVVCREIAHHRGPGGAYKAQDADRVAQVAKRHPKKQLLDRDEAGRRRVIADLSQGRTPRQISAHLNMEACDTAAPTDNSPMPEGHTISHEAIYTWTYAHPNKTLIEHGMYLPSRRWIRKKPPAGGRKPPIVAMRLID
;
A
#
# COMPACT_ATOMS: atom_id res chain seq x y z
N MET A 1 -8.40 11.07 -58.54
CA MET A 1 -6.93 11.09 -58.36
C MET A 1 -6.63 10.92 -56.88
N VAL A 2 -6.18 9.71 -56.56
CA VAL A 2 -5.34 9.25 -55.44
C VAL A 2 -5.67 9.76 -54.03
N ALA A 3 -6.34 8.86 -53.30
CA ALA A 3 -6.35 8.81 -51.85
C ALA A 3 -4.92 8.82 -51.30
N VAL A 4 -4.57 9.82 -50.48
CA VAL A 4 -3.35 9.78 -49.68
C VAL A 4 -3.71 9.23 -48.30
N LEU A 5 -3.59 7.90 -48.20
CA LEU A 5 -3.34 7.19 -46.96
C LEU A 5 -2.05 7.73 -46.34
N LEU A 6 -2.12 8.23 -45.11
CA LEU A 6 -0.98 8.23 -44.20
C LEU A 6 -1.36 7.45 -42.95
N GLU A 7 -1.04 6.16 -43.06
CA GLU A 7 -0.89 5.20 -41.99
C GLU A 7 -0.02 5.78 -40.87
N GLY A 8 -0.60 5.94 -39.69
CA GLY A 8 0.14 6.16 -38.46
C GLY A 8 -0.27 5.06 -37.49
N LEU A 9 0.48 3.95 -37.49
CA LEU A 9 0.34 2.89 -36.50
C LEU A 9 0.79 3.45 -35.14
N VAL A 10 -0.11 4.17 -34.47
CA VAL A 10 0.14 4.68 -33.12
C VAL A 10 0.23 3.46 -32.20
N VAL A 11 1.46 3.06 -31.89
CA VAL A 11 1.75 2.14 -30.80
C VAL A 11 1.18 2.79 -29.53
N SER A 12 -0.04 2.40 -29.16
CA SER A 12 -0.71 2.85 -27.95
C SER A 12 -0.06 2.16 -26.76
N CYS A 13 1.18 2.53 -26.44
CA CYS A 13 1.76 2.25 -25.14
C CYS A 13 0.83 2.87 -24.09
N ARG A 14 0.40 2.07 -23.10
CA ARG A 14 -0.41 2.54 -21.96
C ARG A 14 0.46 3.44 -21.06
N ARG A 15 0.78 4.67 -21.51
CA ARG A 15 1.38 5.69 -20.64
C ARG A 15 0.27 6.36 -19.82
N MET A 16 0.46 6.57 -18.53
CA MET A 16 -0.49 7.32 -17.70
C MET A 16 -0.65 8.75 -18.21
N LEU A 17 -1.83 9.35 -18.01
CA LEU A 17 -2.03 10.78 -18.27
C LEU A 17 -1.15 11.59 -17.32
N SER A 18 -0.37 12.51 -17.89
CA SER A 18 0.43 13.46 -17.13
C SER A 18 -0.41 14.64 -16.65
N VAL A 19 0.20 15.52 -15.86
CA VAL A 19 -0.43 16.76 -15.39
C VAL A 19 -0.75 17.67 -16.58
N GLU A 20 0.16 17.74 -17.56
CA GLU A 20 0.00 18.52 -18.79
C GLU A 20 -1.13 17.98 -19.65
N ASP A 21 -1.24 16.65 -19.79
CA ASP A 21 -2.34 16.02 -20.53
C ASP A 21 -3.70 16.43 -19.91
N ARG A 22 -3.82 16.43 -18.57
CA ARG A 22 -5.05 16.81 -17.86
C ARG A 22 -5.34 18.31 -17.95
N ALA A 23 -4.32 19.16 -17.84
CA ALA A 23 -4.46 20.59 -18.05
C ALA A 23 -4.97 20.91 -19.46
N ALA A 24 -4.44 20.23 -20.48
CA ALA A 24 -4.90 20.36 -21.86
C ALA A 24 -6.34 19.88 -22.05
N ILE A 25 -6.78 18.84 -21.34
CA ILE A 25 -8.18 18.41 -21.33
C ILE A 25 -9.08 19.51 -20.73
N MET A 26 -8.69 20.09 -19.60
CA MET A 26 -9.45 21.15 -18.94
C MET A 26 -9.60 22.39 -19.83
N VAL A 27 -8.47 22.92 -20.34
CA VAL A 27 -8.46 24.07 -21.26
C VAL A 27 -9.25 23.78 -22.53
N GLY A 28 -9.11 22.56 -23.08
CA GLY A 28 -9.86 22.15 -24.26
C GLY A 28 -11.37 22.12 -24.04
N LEU A 29 -11.83 21.69 -22.86
CA LEU A 29 -13.25 21.71 -22.51
C LEU A 29 -13.77 23.13 -22.30
N GLU A 30 -13.00 24.00 -21.64
CA GLU A 30 -13.35 25.42 -21.45
C GLU A 30 -13.43 26.17 -22.79
N ALA A 31 -12.58 25.80 -23.75
CA ALA A 31 -12.61 26.32 -25.11
C ALA A 31 -13.70 25.68 -26.00
N GLY A 32 -14.55 24.79 -25.47
CA GLY A 32 -15.63 24.14 -26.21
C GLY A 32 -15.17 23.12 -27.27
N LEU A 33 -13.93 22.61 -27.16
CA LEU A 33 -13.41 21.62 -28.10
C LEU A 33 -14.04 20.25 -27.87
N SER A 34 -14.20 19.48 -28.96
CA SER A 34 -14.65 18.10 -28.86
C SER A 34 -13.58 17.22 -28.22
N GLN A 35 -13.99 16.19 -27.46
CA GLN A 35 -13.08 15.24 -26.81
C GLN A 35 -12.12 14.56 -27.80
N VAL A 36 -12.57 14.32 -29.04
CA VAL A 36 -11.74 13.78 -30.12
C VAL A 36 -10.63 14.74 -30.50
N ARG A 37 -10.93 16.05 -30.61
CA ARG A 37 -9.95 17.09 -30.94
C ARG A 37 -8.93 17.27 -29.82
N ILE A 38 -9.40 17.28 -28.57
CA ILE A 38 -8.54 17.30 -27.38
C ILE A 38 -7.61 16.08 -27.39
N ALA A 39 -8.15 14.87 -27.59
CA ALA A 39 -7.34 13.65 -27.60
C ALA A 39 -6.25 13.67 -28.68
N ARG A 40 -6.58 14.15 -29.89
CA ARG A 40 -5.59 14.33 -30.96
C ARG A 40 -4.50 15.33 -30.60
N SER A 41 -4.83 16.45 -29.95
CA SER A 41 -3.83 17.47 -29.59
C SER A 41 -2.85 17.00 -28.52
N ILE A 42 -3.26 16.09 -27.63
CA ILE A 42 -2.38 15.48 -26.61
C ILE A 42 -1.77 14.13 -27.05
N GLY A 43 -2.01 13.70 -28.30
CA GLY A 43 -1.52 12.42 -28.83
C GLY A 43 -2.11 11.20 -28.12
N ARG A 44 -3.38 11.26 -27.71
CA ARG A 44 -4.09 10.20 -26.99
C ARG A 44 -5.28 9.64 -27.77
N ASN A 45 -5.69 8.45 -27.37
CA ASN A 45 -6.93 7.86 -27.87
C ASN A 45 -8.16 8.60 -27.28
N PRO A 46 -9.18 8.95 -28.08
CA PRO A 46 -10.41 9.60 -27.59
C PRO A 46 -11.09 8.89 -26.42
N SER A 47 -11.04 7.55 -26.36
CA SER A 47 -11.61 6.78 -25.25
C SER A 47 -10.89 7.04 -23.92
N VAL A 48 -9.59 7.36 -23.93
CA VAL A 48 -8.83 7.71 -22.72
C VAL A 48 -9.34 9.05 -22.17
N VAL A 49 -9.50 10.05 -23.04
CA VAL A 49 -10.02 11.37 -22.66
C VAL A 49 -11.46 11.26 -22.17
N CYS A 50 -12.31 10.50 -22.86
CA CYS A 50 -13.70 10.28 -22.44
C CYS A 50 -13.79 9.66 -21.04
N ARG A 51 -13.02 8.59 -20.78
CA ARG A 51 -12.97 7.95 -19.45
C ARG A 51 -12.43 8.88 -18.39
N GLU A 52 -11.33 9.58 -18.67
CA GLU A 52 -10.73 10.54 -17.74
C GLU A 52 -11.74 11.61 -17.32
N ILE A 53 -12.48 12.17 -18.28
CA ILE A 53 -13.52 13.16 -18.02
C ILE A 53 -14.65 12.53 -17.20
N ALA A 54 -15.18 11.37 -17.62
CA ALA A 54 -16.27 10.70 -16.93
C ALA A 54 -15.95 10.37 -15.46
N HIS A 55 -14.71 9.97 -15.16
CA HIS A 55 -14.29 9.63 -13.81
C HIS A 55 -14.10 10.84 -12.88
N HIS A 56 -13.84 12.03 -13.42
CA HIS A 56 -13.44 13.19 -12.62
C HIS A 56 -14.32 14.43 -12.83
N ARG A 57 -15.54 14.26 -13.33
CA ARG A 57 -16.55 15.34 -13.27
C ARG A 57 -17.02 15.50 -11.82
N GLY A 58 -16.89 16.72 -11.30
CA GLY A 58 -17.36 17.07 -9.96
C GLY A 58 -18.89 17.17 -9.88
N PRO A 59 -19.46 17.43 -8.69
CA PRO A 59 -20.91 17.56 -8.48
C PRO A 59 -21.59 18.62 -9.36
N GLY A 60 -20.84 19.63 -9.83
CA GLY A 60 -21.32 20.64 -10.78
C GLY A 60 -21.08 20.30 -12.25
N GLY A 61 -20.71 19.06 -12.58
CA GLY A 61 -20.43 18.59 -13.94
C GLY A 61 -19.12 19.12 -14.56
N ALA A 62 -18.45 20.08 -13.94
CA ALA A 62 -17.17 20.62 -14.39
C ALA A 62 -16.03 19.60 -14.20
N TYR A 63 -15.13 19.54 -15.18
CA TYR A 63 -13.88 18.79 -15.09
C TYR A 63 -12.77 19.71 -14.58
N LYS A 64 -12.08 19.31 -13.51
CA LYS A 64 -10.95 20.04 -12.92
C LYS A 64 -9.70 19.19 -12.96
N ALA A 65 -8.69 19.64 -13.69
CA ALA A 65 -7.42 18.90 -13.84
C ALA A 65 -6.75 18.62 -12.47
N GLN A 66 -6.77 19.60 -11.57
CA GLN A 66 -6.16 19.51 -10.24
C GLN A 66 -6.79 18.41 -9.38
N ASP A 67 -8.12 18.26 -9.44
CA ASP A 67 -8.84 17.24 -8.68
C ASP A 67 -8.57 15.85 -9.27
N ALA A 68 -8.56 15.74 -10.61
CA ALA A 68 -8.21 14.50 -11.30
C ALA A 68 -6.76 14.07 -10.99
N ASP A 69 -5.81 15.00 -10.97
CA ASP A 69 -4.44 14.72 -10.56
C ASP A 69 -4.34 14.32 -9.09
N ARG A 70 -5.06 14.99 -8.18
CA ARG A 70 -5.09 14.61 -6.76
C ARG A 70 -5.59 13.18 -6.59
N VAL A 71 -6.69 12.82 -7.24
CA VAL A 71 -7.25 11.45 -7.23
C VAL A 71 -6.24 10.46 -7.80
N ALA A 72 -5.63 10.77 -8.95
CA ALA A 72 -4.61 9.91 -9.56
C ALA A 72 -3.39 9.70 -8.64
N GLN A 73 -2.93 10.73 -7.95
CA GLN A 73 -1.81 10.63 -6.99
C GLN A 73 -2.17 9.79 -5.77
N VAL A 74 -3.39 9.93 -5.23
CA VAL A 74 -3.87 9.08 -4.13
C VAL A 74 -3.98 7.63 -4.57
N ALA A 75 -4.52 7.39 -5.78
CA ALA A 75 -4.62 6.04 -6.34
C ALA A 75 -3.23 5.42 -6.54
N LYS A 76 -2.28 6.14 -7.13
CA LYS A 76 -0.89 5.67 -7.34
C LYS A 76 -0.21 5.18 -6.07
N ARG A 77 -0.53 5.79 -4.91
CA ARG A 77 0.07 5.39 -3.63
C ARG A 77 -0.28 3.96 -3.24
N HIS A 78 -1.41 3.40 -3.73
CA HIS A 78 -1.88 2.03 -3.48
C HIS A 78 -1.46 1.45 -2.11
N PRO A 79 -1.72 2.12 -0.97
CA PRO A 79 -1.35 1.55 0.32
C PRO A 79 -2.25 0.34 0.56
N LYS A 80 -1.68 -0.87 0.48
CA LYS A 80 -2.37 -2.08 0.93
C LYS A 80 -2.55 -1.97 2.44
N LYS A 81 -3.74 -1.52 2.86
CA LYS A 81 -4.11 -1.52 4.29
C LYS A 81 -3.89 -2.92 4.84
N GLN A 82 -3.00 -3.07 5.80
CA GLN A 82 -2.63 -4.37 6.35
C GLN A 82 -3.78 -4.91 7.19
N LEU A 83 -3.82 -6.23 7.40
CA LEU A 83 -4.93 -6.88 8.13
C LEU A 83 -5.15 -6.23 9.52
N LEU A 84 -4.05 -6.02 10.25
CA LEU A 84 -4.05 -5.40 11.58
C LEU A 84 -4.38 -3.90 11.56
N ASP A 85 -4.34 -3.21 10.41
CA ASP A 85 -4.81 -1.82 10.31
C ASP A 85 -6.33 -1.74 10.15
N ARG A 86 -6.97 -2.85 9.76
CA ARG A 86 -8.43 -2.96 9.56
C ARG A 86 -9.11 -3.61 10.75
N ASP A 87 -8.46 -4.59 11.36
CA ASP A 87 -8.95 -5.35 12.50
C ASP A 87 -8.39 -4.79 13.82
N GLU A 88 -9.19 -3.95 14.47
CA GLU A 88 -8.83 -3.31 15.74
C GLU A 88 -8.72 -4.32 16.89
N ALA A 89 -9.59 -5.34 16.92
CA ALA A 89 -9.62 -6.34 17.97
C ALA A 89 -8.39 -7.25 17.89
N GLY A 90 -8.11 -7.76 16.69
CA GLY A 90 -6.90 -8.52 16.38
C GLY A 90 -5.63 -7.73 16.64
N ARG A 91 -5.61 -6.42 16.29
CA ARG A 91 -4.46 -5.56 16.58
C ARG A 91 -4.20 -5.41 18.07
N ARG A 92 -5.23 -5.11 18.88
CA ARG A 92 -5.08 -4.99 20.34
C ARG A 92 -4.52 -6.26 20.96
N ARG A 93 -5.03 -7.42 20.52
CA ARG A 93 -4.54 -8.72 20.97
C ARG A 93 -3.08 -8.97 20.59
N VAL A 94 -2.72 -8.74 19.33
CA VAL A 94 -1.34 -8.90 18.86
C VAL A 94 -0.38 -7.97 19.60
N ILE A 95 -0.76 -6.71 19.86
CA ILE A 95 0.04 -5.77 20.65
C ILE A 95 0.25 -6.29 22.09
N ALA A 96 -0.83 -6.74 22.76
CA ALA A 96 -0.75 -7.27 24.12
C ALA A 96 0.21 -8.47 24.18
N ASP A 97 0.06 -9.43 23.26
CA ASP A 97 0.91 -10.63 23.23
C ASP A 97 2.38 -10.32 22.90
N LEU A 98 2.63 -9.39 21.96
CA LEU A 98 3.99 -8.95 21.63
C LEU A 98 4.65 -8.23 22.81
N SER A 99 3.90 -7.43 23.58
CA SER A 99 4.42 -6.76 24.78
C SER A 99 4.79 -7.73 25.91
N GLN A 100 4.12 -8.88 25.96
CA GLN A 100 4.46 -10.00 26.85
C GLN A 100 5.66 -10.83 26.35
N GLY A 101 6.22 -10.49 25.17
CA GLY A 101 7.38 -11.14 24.59
C GLY A 101 7.06 -12.42 23.80
N ARG A 102 5.78 -12.67 23.48
CA ARG A 102 5.40 -13.79 22.60
C ARG A 102 5.88 -13.52 21.17
N THR A 103 6.38 -14.55 20.50
CA THR A 103 6.79 -14.44 19.10
C THR A 103 5.58 -14.44 18.17
N PRO A 104 5.64 -13.80 16.99
CA PRO A 104 4.54 -13.82 16.00
C PRO A 104 4.00 -15.22 15.68
N ARG A 105 4.86 -16.23 15.67
CA ARG A 105 4.48 -17.64 15.45
C ARG A 105 3.66 -18.20 16.62
N GLN A 106 4.08 -17.95 17.86
CA GLN A 106 3.32 -18.34 19.06
C GLN A 106 1.96 -17.65 19.12
N ILE A 107 1.90 -16.36 18.79
CA ILE A 107 0.65 -15.59 18.75
C ILE A 107 -0.32 -16.21 17.75
N SER A 108 0.13 -16.45 16.51
CA SER A 108 -0.72 -17.09 15.49
C SER A 108 -1.20 -18.48 15.88
N ALA A 109 -0.34 -19.28 16.52
CA ALA A 109 -0.72 -20.62 16.98
C ALA A 109 -1.76 -20.54 18.10
N HIS A 110 -1.60 -19.59 19.02
CA HIS A 110 -2.53 -19.40 20.13
C HIS A 110 -3.90 -18.92 19.65
N LEU A 111 -3.93 -17.95 18.73
CA LEU A 111 -5.16 -17.48 18.10
C LEU A 111 -5.89 -18.60 17.35
N ASN A 112 -5.16 -19.49 16.67
CA ASN A 112 -5.75 -20.67 16.02
C ASN A 112 -6.36 -21.64 17.04
N MET A 113 -5.66 -21.92 18.15
CA MET A 113 -6.18 -22.83 19.18
C MET A 113 -7.42 -22.28 19.88
N GLU A 114 -7.43 -20.97 20.16
CA GLU A 114 -8.60 -20.28 20.73
C GLU A 114 -9.77 -20.24 19.73
N ALA A 115 -9.50 -20.03 18.44
CA ALA A 115 -10.55 -20.03 17.40
C ALA A 115 -11.16 -21.43 17.14
N CYS A 116 -10.41 -22.51 17.42
CA CYS A 116 -10.89 -23.88 17.34
C CYS A 116 -11.44 -24.41 18.68
N ASP A 117 -11.72 -23.55 19.67
CA ASP A 117 -12.19 -23.90 21.02
C ASP A 117 -11.34 -24.99 21.71
N THR A 118 -10.07 -25.12 21.29
CA THR A 118 -9.17 -26.21 21.72
C THR A 118 -8.29 -25.78 22.89
N ALA A 119 -8.26 -24.48 23.22
CA ALA A 119 -7.50 -23.94 24.34
C ALA A 119 -8.31 -22.90 25.14
N ALA A 120 -8.05 -22.85 26.45
CA ALA A 120 -8.58 -21.81 27.31
C ALA A 120 -7.99 -20.42 26.96
N PRO A 121 -8.77 -19.34 27.11
CA PRO A 121 -8.30 -17.96 27.06
C PRO A 121 -6.95 -17.76 27.77
N THR A 122 -5.98 -17.13 27.13
CA THR A 122 -4.77 -16.71 27.86
C THR A 122 -5.09 -15.70 28.96
N ASP A 123 -4.58 -15.97 30.17
CA ASP A 123 -4.88 -15.28 31.45
C ASP A 123 -4.66 -13.75 31.47
N ASN A 124 -4.12 -13.14 30.41
CA ASN A 124 -3.78 -11.71 30.40
C ASN A 124 -3.97 -11.03 29.03
N SER A 125 -4.67 -11.66 28.09
CA SER A 125 -4.83 -11.14 26.74
C SER A 125 -6.32 -10.94 26.42
N PRO A 126 -6.69 -9.85 25.71
CA PRO A 126 -8.08 -9.64 25.30
C PRO A 126 -8.60 -10.85 24.54
N MET A 127 -9.86 -11.24 24.78
CA MET A 127 -10.44 -12.39 24.09
C MET A 127 -10.39 -12.18 22.57
N PRO A 128 -9.95 -13.17 21.78
CA PRO A 128 -10.05 -13.01 20.35
C PRO A 128 -11.54 -13.15 20.02
N GLU A 129 -12.09 -12.19 19.29
CA GLU A 129 -13.46 -12.29 18.79
C GLU A 129 -13.54 -13.32 17.63
N GLY A 130 -12.95 -14.51 17.78
CA GLY A 130 -12.84 -15.55 16.75
C GLY A 130 -11.81 -15.27 15.63
N HIS A 131 -10.90 -14.31 15.83
CA HIS A 131 -9.99 -13.87 14.77
C HIS A 131 -8.75 -14.77 14.64
N THR A 132 -8.56 -15.34 13.44
CA THR A 132 -7.33 -16.04 13.07
C THR A 132 -6.40 -15.10 12.32
N ILE A 133 -5.18 -14.89 12.84
CA ILE A 133 -4.18 -13.99 12.25
C ILE A 133 -2.91 -14.81 11.97
N SER A 134 -2.43 -14.79 10.73
CA SER A 134 -1.20 -15.49 10.37
C SER A 134 0.04 -14.77 10.93
N HIS A 135 1.08 -15.53 11.26
CA HIS A 135 2.34 -14.97 11.73
C HIS A 135 3.01 -14.07 10.67
N GLU A 136 2.82 -14.33 9.37
CA GLU A 136 3.31 -13.46 8.30
C GLU A 136 2.62 -12.10 8.29
N ALA A 137 1.32 -12.05 8.59
CA ALA A 137 0.59 -10.79 8.72
C ALA A 137 1.12 -9.96 9.90
N ILE A 138 1.42 -10.62 11.04
CA ILE A 138 2.05 -9.99 12.20
C ILE A 138 3.44 -9.47 11.82
N TYR A 139 4.30 -10.28 11.18
CA TYR A 139 5.64 -9.85 10.76
C TYR A 139 5.59 -8.66 9.80
N THR A 140 4.79 -8.75 8.74
CA THR A 140 4.65 -7.69 7.74
C THR A 140 4.21 -6.38 8.38
N TRP A 141 3.33 -6.47 9.37
CA TRP A 141 2.85 -5.31 10.11
C TRP A 141 3.90 -4.73 11.05
N THR A 142 4.60 -5.56 11.83
CA THR A 142 5.71 -5.12 12.68
C THR A 142 6.81 -4.43 11.86
N TYR A 143 7.18 -4.97 10.69
CA TYR A 143 8.24 -4.38 9.85
C TYR A 143 7.83 -3.12 9.08
N ALA A 144 6.53 -2.89 8.89
CA ALA A 144 6.03 -1.69 8.22
C ALA A 144 5.97 -0.46 9.15
N HIS A 145 6.09 -0.67 10.47
CA HIS A 145 5.99 0.38 11.47
C HIS A 145 7.37 0.99 11.81
N PRO A 146 7.48 2.31 11.98
CA PRO A 146 8.72 2.94 12.43
C PRO A 146 9.09 2.49 13.85
N ASN A 147 10.38 2.41 14.17
CA ASN A 147 10.85 1.92 15.48
C ASN A 147 10.21 2.62 16.68
N LYS A 148 9.85 3.90 16.56
CA LYS A 148 9.17 4.66 17.63
C LYS A 148 7.81 4.07 17.99
N THR A 149 6.98 3.69 17.02
CA THR A 149 5.65 3.12 17.28
C THR A 149 5.75 1.71 17.87
N LEU A 150 6.76 0.94 17.47
CA LEU A 150 7.06 -0.36 18.08
C LEU A 150 7.44 -0.23 19.56
N ILE A 151 8.19 0.83 19.92
CA ILE A 151 8.54 1.14 21.31
C ILE A 151 7.31 1.57 22.12
N GLU A 152 6.46 2.43 21.57
CA GLU A 152 5.20 2.86 22.21
C GLU A 152 4.29 1.66 22.51
N HIS A 153 4.28 0.65 21.63
CA HIS A 153 3.55 -0.60 21.84
C HIS A 153 4.25 -1.63 22.73
N GLY A 154 5.43 -1.30 23.28
CA GLY A 154 6.19 -2.20 24.15
C GLY A 154 6.70 -3.47 23.45
N MET A 155 6.94 -3.42 22.14
CA MET A 155 7.38 -4.59 21.37
C MET A 155 8.90 -4.73 21.45
N TYR A 156 9.37 -5.83 22.07
CA TYR A 156 10.80 -6.09 22.26
C TYR A 156 11.28 -7.28 21.43
N LEU A 157 12.54 -7.24 20.99
CA LEU A 157 13.24 -8.45 20.58
C LEU A 157 13.31 -9.42 21.79
N PRO A 158 13.28 -10.74 21.60
CA PRO A 158 13.37 -11.72 22.69
C PRO A 158 14.59 -11.53 23.61
N SER A 159 15.67 -10.94 23.08
CA SER A 159 16.87 -10.60 23.86
C SER A 159 16.70 -9.41 24.83
N ARG A 160 15.58 -8.68 24.76
CA ARG A 160 15.30 -7.39 25.42
C ARG A 160 16.35 -6.30 25.17
N ARG A 161 17.26 -6.51 24.22
CA ARG A 161 18.29 -5.54 23.84
C ARG A 161 17.79 -4.69 22.68
N TRP A 162 17.70 -3.40 22.94
CA TRP A 162 17.46 -2.32 21.97
C TRP A 162 18.60 -2.06 20.98
N ILE A 163 19.82 -2.53 21.25
CA ILE A 163 21.02 -2.30 20.43
C ILE A 163 21.72 -3.63 20.14
N ARG A 164 21.94 -3.94 18.84
CA ARG A 164 22.91 -4.98 18.43
C ARG A 164 24.31 -4.52 18.87
N LYS A 165 25.07 -5.38 19.56
CA LYS A 165 26.50 -5.10 19.81
C LYS A 165 27.18 -4.81 18.47
N LYS A 166 27.96 -3.72 18.39
CA LYS A 166 28.85 -3.49 17.25
C LYS A 166 29.70 -4.76 17.04
N PRO A 167 29.89 -5.22 15.80
CA PRO A 167 30.80 -6.35 15.57
C PRO A 167 32.18 -6.00 16.12
N PRO A 168 32.94 -6.97 16.66
CA PRO A 168 34.33 -6.74 17.05
C PRO A 168 35.10 -6.20 15.84
N ALA A 169 35.94 -5.20 16.07
CA ALA A 169 36.74 -4.58 15.03
C ALA A 169 37.64 -5.65 14.38
N GLY A 170 37.39 -5.99 13.12
CA GLY A 170 38.22 -6.93 12.34
C GLY A 170 37.49 -8.10 11.67
N GLY A 171 36.19 -8.32 11.92
CA GLY A 171 35.44 -9.40 11.26
C GLY A 171 35.00 -9.06 9.83
N ARG A 172 35.03 -10.05 8.92
CA ARG A 172 34.48 -9.93 7.55
C ARG A 172 33.02 -9.47 7.60
N LYS A 173 32.68 -8.42 6.84
CA LYS A 173 31.31 -7.92 6.71
C LYS A 173 30.48 -8.96 5.94
N PRO A 174 29.31 -9.41 6.44
CA PRO A 174 28.46 -10.30 5.68
C PRO A 174 27.91 -9.57 4.44
N PRO A 175 27.79 -10.25 3.28
CA PRO A 175 27.43 -9.63 2.00
C PRO A 175 25.99 -9.10 1.91
N ILE A 176 25.15 -9.35 2.92
CA ILE A 176 23.77 -8.85 3.00
C ILE A 176 23.55 -8.22 4.37
N VAL A 177 23.11 -6.95 4.39
CA VAL A 177 22.81 -6.20 5.61
C VAL A 177 21.49 -6.69 6.22
N ALA A 178 21.44 -7.90 6.80
CA ALA A 178 20.40 -8.31 7.76
C ALA A 178 20.55 -9.73 8.35
N MET A 179 21.05 -10.71 7.61
CA MET A 179 21.02 -12.13 8.05
C MET A 179 22.31 -12.59 8.73
N ARG A 180 22.17 -13.34 9.83
CA ARG A 180 23.25 -14.13 10.45
C ARG A 180 22.88 -15.62 10.35
N LEU A 181 23.88 -16.44 10.02
CA LEU A 181 23.87 -17.89 10.17
C LEU A 181 23.71 -18.25 11.66
N ILE A 182 22.98 -19.35 11.91
CA ILE A 182 22.87 -20.00 13.20
C ILE A 182 23.75 -21.25 13.10
N ASP A 183 24.65 -21.44 14.06
CA ASP A 183 25.22 -22.75 14.38
C ASP A 183 24.22 -23.52 15.25
#